data_AF-A0A8I1LC67-F1
#
_entry.id   AF-A0A8I1LC67-F1
#
_cell.length_a   1.000
_cell.length_b   1.000
_cell.length_c   1.000
_cell.angle_alpha   90.00
_cell.angle_beta   90.00
_cell.angle_gamma   90.00
#
_symmetry.space_group_name_H-M   'P 1'
#
loop_
_entity.id
_entity.type
_entity.pdbx_description
1 polymer ?
#
loop_
_entity_poly.entity_id
_entity_poly.type
_entity_poly.pdbx_seq_one_letter_code
_entity_poly.pdbx_strand_id
1 'polypeptide(L)'
;MMTGSPEGSMVYVAVGATDLRKSINGLALLVEEQFELNLFGGSLFAFCNRRRDLVKILYWDGSGFCLWMKRLEQDCYRWPEDGEEVMAMRRTGVELAAQRS
;
A
#
# COMPACT_ATOMS: atom_id res chain seq x y z
N MET A 1 -5.42 -14.90 2.77
CA MET A 1 -5.96 -14.23 1.57
C MET A 1 -6.58 -12.92 2.03
N MET A 2 -6.24 -11.77 1.44
CA MET A 2 -6.77 -10.44 1.83
C MET A 2 -8.21 -10.27 1.29
N THR A 3 -9.17 -10.96 1.90
CA THR A 3 -10.57 -11.05 1.43
C THR A 3 -11.52 -10.04 2.08
N GLY A 4 -11.04 -9.14 2.95
CA GLY A 4 -11.90 -8.25 3.73
C GLY A 4 -12.22 -6.88 3.13
N SER A 5 -11.50 -6.42 2.09
CA SER A 5 -11.80 -5.11 1.48
C SER A 5 -12.96 -5.26 0.47
N PRO A 6 -14.00 -4.41 0.53
CA PRO A 6 -15.13 -4.43 -0.40
C PRO A 6 -14.70 -4.40 -1.88
N GLU A 7 -15.46 -5.05 -2.75
CA GLU A 7 -15.32 -4.84 -4.20
C GLU A 7 -15.57 -3.36 -4.51
N GLY A 8 -14.59 -2.72 -5.17
CA GLY A 8 -14.61 -1.28 -5.42
C GLY A 8 -13.74 -0.43 -4.47
N SER A 9 -13.05 -1.03 -3.50
CA SER A 9 -12.03 -0.33 -2.70
C SER A 9 -10.94 0.30 -3.59
N MET A 10 -10.49 1.50 -3.22
CA MET A 10 -9.34 2.14 -3.85
C MET A 10 -8.04 1.58 -3.28
N VAL A 11 -7.03 1.49 -4.13
CA VAL A 11 -5.64 1.21 -3.76
C VAL A 11 -4.86 2.49 -4.04
N TYR A 12 -4.25 3.03 -3.00
CA TYR A 12 -3.38 4.19 -3.07
C TYR A 12 -1.94 3.73 -2.93
N VAL A 13 -1.10 4.11 -3.88
CA VAL A 13 0.31 3.74 -3.92
C VAL A 13 1.14 5.01 -3.71
N ALA A 14 1.86 5.08 -2.59
CA ALA A 14 2.79 6.18 -2.34
C ALA A 14 3.89 6.19 -3.40
N VAL A 15 4.11 7.31 -4.07
CA VAL A 15 5.15 7.45 -5.10
C VAL A 15 6.51 7.67 -4.45
N GLY A 16 7.54 7.09 -5.05
CA GLY A 16 8.90 7.11 -4.52
C GLY A 16 9.05 6.23 -3.28
N ALA A 17 9.94 6.64 -2.38
CA ALA A 17 10.34 5.84 -1.23
C ALA A 17 9.74 6.37 0.08
N THR A 18 9.11 5.49 0.85
CA THR A 18 8.63 5.76 2.20
C THR A 18 9.58 5.18 3.25
N ASP A 19 9.77 5.89 4.36
CA ASP A 19 10.48 5.34 5.53
C ASP A 19 9.63 4.27 6.22
N LEU A 20 9.85 3.01 5.84
CA LEU A 20 9.12 1.85 6.36
C LEU A 20 9.55 1.44 7.79
N ARG A 21 10.39 2.21 8.48
CA ARG A 21 10.57 2.05 9.94
C ARG A 21 9.35 2.54 10.71
N LYS A 22 8.51 3.37 10.08
CA LYS A 22 7.23 3.80 10.63
C LYS A 22 6.29 2.60 10.84
N SER A 23 5.69 2.55 12.02
CA SER A 23 4.60 1.61 12.37
C SER A 23 3.24 2.19 11.93
N ILE A 24 2.14 1.53 12.32
CA ILE A 24 0.77 1.92 11.97
C ILE A 24 0.53 3.43 12.10
N ASN A 25 0.74 4.02 13.29
CA ASN A 25 0.44 5.44 13.53
C ASN A 25 1.26 6.37 12.62
N GLY A 26 2.53 6.05 12.39
CA GLY A 26 3.39 6.88 11.54
C GLY A 26 3.03 6.79 10.06
N LEU A 27 2.53 5.65 9.60
CA LEU A 27 2.03 5.48 8.24
C LEU A 27 0.62 6.08 8.08
N ALA A 28 -0.23 5.95 9.11
CA ALA A 28 -1.55 6.56 9.16
C ALA A 28 -1.45 8.09 9.04
N LEU A 29 -0.54 8.69 9.80
CA LEU A 29 -0.30 10.14 9.74
C LEU A 29 0.10 10.60 8.34
N LEU A 30 0.93 9.84 7.62
CA LEU A 30 1.26 10.15 6.23
C LEU A 30 0.03 10.14 5.33
N VAL A 31 -0.88 9.18 5.51
CA VAL A 31 -2.11 9.12 4.71
C VAL A 31 -3.02 10.31 4.99
N GLU A 32 -3.22 10.67 6.26
CA GLU A 32 -4.14 11.74 6.65
C GLU A 32 -3.56 13.13 6.38
N GLU A 33 -2.30 13.37 6.72
CA GLU A 33 -1.71 14.72 6.64
C GLU A 33 -1.04 15.01 5.31
N GLN A 34 -0.39 14.02 4.70
CA GLN A 34 0.35 14.24 3.45
C GLN A 34 -0.51 13.93 2.22
N PHE A 35 -1.24 12.81 2.24
CA PHE A 35 -2.09 12.45 1.11
C PHE A 35 -3.50 13.02 1.20
N GLU A 36 -3.91 13.53 2.37
CA GLU A 36 -5.26 14.05 2.64
C GLU A 36 -6.36 13.02 2.32
N LEU A 37 -6.10 11.73 2.59
CA LEU A 37 -7.01 10.62 2.28
C LEU A 37 -7.67 10.03 3.54
N ASN A 38 -8.88 9.51 3.37
CA ASN A 38 -9.63 8.85 4.45
C ASN A 38 -9.13 7.43 4.71
N LEU A 39 -8.51 7.21 5.88
CA LEU A 39 -8.02 5.90 6.34
C LEU A 39 -9.12 4.86 6.61
N PHE A 40 -10.31 5.31 7.01
CA PHE A 40 -11.40 4.44 7.46
C PHE A 40 -12.32 3.99 6.32
N GLY A 41 -12.11 4.49 5.10
CA GLY A 41 -12.95 4.22 3.93
C GLY A 41 -12.76 2.84 3.28
N GLY A 42 -12.10 1.89 3.95
CA GLY A 42 -11.83 0.55 3.40
C GLY A 42 -10.88 0.53 2.20
N SER A 43 -10.10 1.59 2.01
CA SER A 43 -9.04 1.69 1.00
C SER A 43 -7.74 1.05 1.50
N LEU A 44 -6.89 0.63 0.56
CA LEU A 44 -5.56 0.10 0.86
C LEU A 44 -4.51 1.16 0.56
N PHE A 45 -3.54 1.34 1.44
CA PHE A 45 -2.44 2.28 1.27
C PHE A 45 -1.12 1.52 1.24
N ALA A 46 -0.48 1.49 0.07
CA ALA A 46 0.74 0.75 -0.19
C ALA A 46 1.96 1.68 -0.17
N PHE A 47 3.00 1.24 0.54
CA PHE A 47 4.26 1.96 0.72
C PHE A 47 5.42 1.03 0.40
N CYS A 48 6.49 1.59 -0.16
CA CYS A 48 7.70 0.84 -0.53
C CYS A 48 8.94 1.53 0.01
N ASN A 49 9.95 0.75 0.40
CA ASN A 49 11.21 1.33 0.84
C ASN A 49 12.11 1.72 -0.35
N ARG A 50 13.18 2.48 -0.06
CA ARG A 50 14.15 2.95 -1.06
C ARG A 50 14.73 1.84 -1.93
N ARG A 51 15.04 0.68 -1.34
CA ARG A 51 15.62 -0.46 -2.05
C ARG A 51 14.58 -1.23 -2.89
N ARG A 52 13.30 -0.94 -2.70
CA ARG A 52 12.18 -1.62 -3.34
C ARG A 52 12.10 -3.11 -3.07
N ASP A 53 12.72 -3.60 -2.01
CA ASP A 53 12.63 -5.00 -1.57
C ASP A 53 11.56 -5.22 -0.49
N LEU A 54 10.98 -4.15 0.07
CA LEU A 54 10.01 -4.21 1.15
C LEU A 54 8.79 -3.35 0.84
N VAL A 55 7.61 -3.97 0.93
CA VAL A 55 6.32 -3.27 0.86
C VAL A 55 5.56 -3.44 2.17
N LYS A 56 4.88 -2.37 2.58
CA LYS A 56 3.85 -2.36 3.63
C LYS A 56 2.50 -1.92 3.05
N ILE A 57 1.42 -2.56 3.48
CA ILE A 57 0.05 -2.17 3.13
C ILE A 57 -0.71 -1.89 4.43
N LEU A 58 -1.13 -0.64 4.60
CA LEU A 58 -1.97 -0.19 5.71
C LEU A 58 -3.43 -0.14 5.26
N TYR A 59 -4.34 -0.58 6.12
CA TYR A 59 -5.79 -0.43 5.91
C TYR A 59 -6.55 -0.54 7.24
N TRP A 60 -7.76 -0.01 7.28
CA TRP A 60 -8.73 -0.22 8.36
C TRP A 60 -9.70 -1.33 7.96
N ASP A 61 -9.89 -2.34 8.82
CA ASP A 61 -10.75 -3.49 8.53
C ASP A 61 -12.20 -3.35 9.04
N GLY A 62 -12.52 -2.20 9.62
CA GLY A 62 -13.80 -1.93 10.30
C GLY A 62 -13.67 -1.92 11.82
N SER A 63 -12.73 -2.68 12.38
CA SER A 63 -12.51 -2.82 13.83
C SER A 63 -11.14 -2.31 14.28
N GLY A 64 -10.16 -2.32 13.39
CA GLY A 64 -8.78 -1.99 13.72
C GLY A 64 -7.94 -1.66 12.49
N PHE A 65 -6.77 -1.06 12.76
CA PHE A 65 -5.73 -0.91 11.76
C PHE A 65 -5.01 -2.24 11.55
N CYS A 66 -4.88 -2.60 10.29
CA CYS A 66 -4.12 -3.75 9.84
C CYS A 66 -2.89 -3.28 9.05
N LEU A 67 -1.75 -3.92 9.28
CA LEU A 67 -0.53 -3.68 8.55
C LEU A 67 0.02 -4.99 8.01
N TRP A 68 -0.07 -5.17 6.70
CA TRP A 68 0.58 -6.27 6.02
C TRP A 68 1.97 -5.85 5.56
N MET A 69 2.91 -6.79 5.54
CA MET A 69 4.30 -6.56 5.14
C MET A 69 4.82 -7.74 4.34
N LYS A 70 5.53 -7.46 3.24
CA LYS A 70 6.25 -8.48 2.46
C LYS A 70 7.60 -7.97 1.98
N ARG A 71 8.63 -8.75 2.33
CA ARG A 71 9.99 -8.62 1.84
C ARG A 71 10.22 -9.59 0.69
N LEU A 72 10.89 -9.14 -0.36
CA LEU A 72 11.49 -10.00 -1.36
C LEU A 72 12.92 -10.31 -0.91
N GLU A 73 13.28 -11.59 -0.90
CA GLU A 73 14.65 -12.03 -0.59
C GLU A 73 15.58 -11.87 -1.80
N GLN A 74 14.99 -11.87 -2.99
CA GLN A 74 15.62 -11.69 -4.29
C GLN A 74 14.68 -10.80 -5.12
N ASP A 75 15.24 -9.87 -5.90
CA ASP A 75 14.53 -8.86 -6.71
C ASP A 75 13.96 -7.64 -5.96
N CYS A 76 13.42 -6.72 -6.76
CA CYS A 76 12.80 -5.47 -6.35
C CYS A 76 11.40 -5.36 -6.96
N TYR A 77 10.46 -4.76 -6.22
CA TYR A 77 9.16 -4.39 -6.75
C TYR A 77 9.31 -3.32 -7.83
N ARG A 78 8.51 -3.46 -8.91
CA ARG A 78 8.26 -2.36 -9.82
C ARG A 78 7.42 -1.33 -9.07
N TRP A 79 8.01 -0.16 -8.83
CA TRP A 79 7.40 0.88 -8.01
C TRP A 79 7.44 2.22 -8.75
N PRO A 80 6.39 3.05 -8.66
CA PRO A 80 6.41 4.41 -9.21
C PRO A 80 7.46 5.27 -8.51
N GLU A 81 8.34 5.90 -9.28
CA GLU A 81 9.41 6.76 -8.73
C GLU A 81 9.14 8.25 -8.96
N ASP A 82 8.38 8.58 -9.99
CA ASP A 82 8.07 9.95 -10.41
C ASP A 82 6.56 10.14 -10.59
N GLY A 83 6.05 11.34 -10.29
CA GLY A 83 4.63 11.69 -10.43
C GLY A 83 4.07 12.43 -9.23
N GLU A 84 2.74 12.43 -9.10
CA GLU A 84 2.04 12.89 -7.90
C GLU A 84 2.44 12.04 -6.68
N GLU A 85 2.36 12.60 -5.48
CA GLU A 85 2.85 11.92 -4.26
C GLU A 85 2.15 10.58 -3.97
N VAL A 86 0.92 10.39 -4.48
CA VAL A 86 0.15 9.17 -4.35
C VAL A 86 -0.61 8.87 -5.65
N MET A 87 -0.53 7.63 -6.12
CA MET A 87 -1.33 7.18 -7.26
C MET A 87 -2.55 6.39 -6.80
N ALA A 88 -3.72 6.77 -7.28
CA ALA A 88 -4.98 6.09 -7.00
C ALA A 88 -5.31 5.07 -8.11
N MET A 89 -5.56 3.83 -7.71
CA MET A 89 -5.97 2.76 -8.61
C MET A 89 -7.22 2.11 -8.05
N ARG A 90 -8.22 1.86 -8.91
CA ARG A 90 -9.37 1.07 -8.48
C ARG A 90 -8.92 -0.39 -8.34
N ARG A 91 -9.30 -1.06 -7.25
CA ARG A 91 -9.15 -2.52 -7.17
C ARG A 91 -10.08 -3.15 -8.20
N THR A 92 -9.59 -3.35 -9.41
CA THR A 92 -10.11 -4.38 -10.29
C THR A 92 -9.73 -5.72 -9.67
N GLY A 93 -10.56 -6.76 -9.80
CA GLY A 93 -10.19 -8.09 -9.34
C GLY A 93 -8.86 -8.49 -9.99
N VAL A 94 -7.76 -8.42 -9.25
CA VAL A 94 -6.45 -8.86 -9.71
C VAL A 94 -6.35 -10.34 -9.35
N GLU A 95 -6.63 -11.21 -10.32
CA GLU A 95 -5.99 -12.52 -10.33
C GLU A 95 -4.49 -12.25 -10.46
N LEU A 96 -3.75 -12.50 -9.38
CA LEU A 96 -2.29 -12.55 -9.43
C LEU A 96 -1.90 -13.83 -10.19
N ALA A 97 -1.99 -13.79 -11.52
CA ALA A 97 -1.35 -14.81 -12.34
C ALA A 97 0.17 -14.66 -12.14
N ALA A 98 0.79 -15.66 -11.53
CA ALA A 98 2.23 -15.77 -11.49
C ALA A 98 2.72 -16.06 -12.91
N GLN A 99 3.37 -15.07 -13.54
CA GLN A 99 4.19 -15.34 -14.72
C GLN A 99 5.58 -15.75 -14.24
N ARG A 100 5.88 -17.03 -14.45
CA ARG A 100 7.26 -17.54 -14.45
C ARG A 100 7.92 -17.07 -15.75
N SER A 101 9.23 -16.84 -15.69
CA SER A 101 10.07 -16.83 -16.89
C SER A 101 9.98 -18.14 -17.66
#